data_AF-A0A2R6NSD8-F1
#
_entry.id   AF-A0A2R6NSD8-F1
#
_cell.length_a   1.000
_cell.length_b   1.000
_cell.length_c   1.000
_cell.angle_alpha   90.00
_cell.angle_beta   90.00
_cell.angle_gamma   90.00
#
_symmetry.space_group_name_H-M   'P 1'
#
loop_
_entity.id
_entity.type
_entity.pdbx_description
1 polymer ?
#
loop_
_entity_poly.entity_id
_entity_poly.type
_entity_poly.pdbx_seq_one_letter_code
_entity_poly.pdbx_strand_id
1 'polypeptide(L)'
;PFTIGFPRADIHELLSPDILHQVIKGTFKDHLVAWVGEYLGLVHGTTRAAAIIADIGHRIAAVPSFPGLRRFPEGCGFKQWTGDDSKALMKVYLPALAGHVPPQMLRALSAFMDFCYLVRRDVISEDTLKAIDVALDRFQRERIVFEESGVQTSGFSLPRQHSILHYRKNIQLFAAPNGLCSSITEAKHIKAVKEPWRRSSRFEALGQMLVTNARLDKLSVDFDARGMLVGPCSILSAATTLDLSEGPLIPEQPSGFDKAKAKEMVLIAAEDDDGGPAEDGVTAQVTLAKCPGKQ
;
A
#
# COMPACT_ATOMS: atom_id res chain seq x y z
N PRO A 1 17.23 -8.41 22.48
CA PRO A 1 16.32 -7.50 21.76
C PRO A 1 16.93 -6.10 21.56
N PHE A 2 16.72 -5.50 20.39
CA PHE A 2 17.41 -4.28 19.91
C PHE A 2 17.32 -3.05 20.82
N THR A 3 16.40 -3.03 21.80
CA THR A 3 16.20 -1.92 22.74
C THR A 3 16.75 -2.15 24.15
N ILE A 4 17.34 -3.32 24.46
CA ILE A 4 17.74 -3.70 25.84
C ILE A 4 18.76 -2.75 26.48
N GLY A 5 19.55 -2.04 25.68
CA GLY A 5 20.54 -1.07 26.15
C GLY A 5 19.98 0.34 26.37
N PHE A 6 18.69 0.58 26.09
CA PHE A 6 18.07 1.90 26.20
C PHE A 6 17.18 1.96 27.45
N PRO A 7 17.65 2.58 28.56
CA PRO A 7 17.00 2.49 29.87
C PRO A 7 15.62 3.16 29.97
N ARG A 8 15.17 3.82 28.89
CA ARG A 8 13.85 4.48 28.79
C ARG A 8 13.07 4.08 27.53
N ALA A 9 13.51 3.04 26.82
CA ALA A 9 12.83 2.59 25.61
C ALA A 9 12.14 1.25 25.87
N ASP A 10 10.82 1.26 25.99
CA ASP A 10 10.03 0.04 25.90
C ASP A 10 9.60 -0.17 24.45
N ILE A 11 10.07 -1.25 23.83
CA ILE A 11 9.70 -1.58 22.45
C ILE A 11 8.19 -1.80 22.31
N HIS A 12 7.52 -2.29 23.35
CA HIS A 12 6.08 -2.52 23.34
C HIS A 12 5.29 -1.20 23.33
N GLU A 13 5.88 -0.12 23.84
CA GLU A 13 5.32 1.22 23.79
C GLU A 13 5.73 2.00 22.54
N LEU A 14 6.77 1.58 21.80
CA LEU A 14 7.28 2.29 20.64
C LEU A 14 6.66 1.85 19.30
N LEU A 15 5.77 0.86 19.31
CA LEU A 15 5.09 0.37 18.11
C LEU A 15 3.98 1.33 17.67
N SER A 16 4.33 2.27 16.78
CA SER A 16 3.39 3.18 16.14
C SER A 16 2.50 2.47 15.10
N PRO A 17 1.32 3.05 14.78
CA PRO A 17 0.46 2.52 13.73
C PRO A 17 1.09 2.76 12.36
N ASP A 18 1.11 1.73 11.52
CA ASP A 18 1.58 1.81 10.13
C ASP A 18 0.47 1.44 9.15
N ILE A 19 -0.14 2.45 8.54
CA ILE A 19 -1.22 2.26 7.58
C ILE A 19 -0.75 1.44 6.37
N LEU A 20 0.48 1.65 5.90
CA LEU A 20 0.91 1.01 4.66
C LEU A 20 1.10 -0.49 4.86
N HIS A 21 1.93 -0.91 5.80
CA HIS A 21 2.24 -2.33 5.95
C HIS A 21 1.19 -3.11 6.74
N GLN A 22 0.53 -2.51 7.73
CA GLN A 22 -0.44 -3.23 8.56
C GLN A 22 -1.83 -3.26 7.90
N VAL A 23 -2.28 -2.13 7.38
CA VAL A 23 -3.66 -1.96 6.89
C VAL A 23 -3.76 -2.25 5.40
N ILE A 24 -3.03 -1.52 4.56
CA ILE A 24 -3.18 -1.58 3.10
C ILE A 24 -2.51 -2.82 2.51
N LYS A 25 -1.21 -3.02 2.75
CA LYS A 25 -0.48 -4.19 2.23
C LYS A 25 -0.86 -5.43 3.02
N GLY A 26 -0.86 -5.33 4.34
CA GLY A 26 -1.14 -6.42 5.25
C GLY A 26 -2.56 -6.93 5.21
N THR A 27 -3.48 -6.18 5.81
CA THR A 27 -4.84 -6.67 5.98
C THR A 27 -5.63 -6.67 4.68
N PHE A 28 -5.60 -5.59 3.90
CA PHE A 28 -6.35 -5.54 2.64
C PHE A 28 -5.78 -6.49 1.59
N LYS A 29 -4.53 -6.25 1.15
CA LYS A 29 -3.96 -6.98 0.01
C LYS A 29 -3.56 -8.41 0.39
N ASP A 30 -2.75 -8.60 1.42
CA ASP A 30 -2.18 -9.93 1.72
C ASP A 30 -3.19 -10.87 2.38
N HIS A 31 -4.22 -10.35 3.07
CA HIS A 31 -5.25 -11.19 3.69
C HIS A 31 -6.54 -11.14 2.88
N LEU A 32 -7.26 -10.02 2.86
CA LEU A 32 -8.64 -9.99 2.34
C LEU A 32 -8.74 -10.26 0.83
N VAL A 33 -7.87 -9.67 0.01
CA VAL A 33 -7.85 -9.94 -1.44
C VAL A 33 -7.41 -11.38 -1.73
N ALA A 34 -6.40 -11.88 -1.02
CA ALA A 34 -5.95 -13.28 -1.14
C ALA A 34 -7.08 -14.26 -0.78
N TRP A 35 -7.75 -14.03 0.34
CA TRP A 35 -8.85 -14.85 0.83
C TRP A 35 -10.07 -14.88 -0.10
N VAL A 36 -10.37 -13.77 -0.77
CA VAL A 36 -11.40 -13.77 -1.82
C VAL A 36 -11.00 -14.70 -2.98
N GLY A 37 -9.73 -14.66 -3.40
CA GLY A 37 -9.22 -15.57 -4.42
C GLY A 37 -9.31 -17.04 -4.01
N GLU A 38 -8.89 -17.34 -2.78
CA GLU A 38 -8.96 -18.69 -2.19
C GLU A 38 -10.41 -19.18 -2.08
N TYR A 39 -11.33 -18.34 -1.60
CA TYR A 39 -12.76 -18.63 -1.53
C TYR A 39 -13.31 -19.07 -2.90
N LEU A 40 -13.01 -18.30 -3.95
CA LEU A 40 -13.46 -18.62 -5.30
C LEU A 40 -12.90 -19.96 -5.78
N GLY A 41 -11.64 -20.24 -5.46
CA GLY A 41 -10.99 -21.52 -5.74
C GLY A 41 -11.67 -22.70 -5.05
N LEU A 42 -11.97 -22.56 -3.75
CA LEU A 42 -12.63 -23.59 -2.94
C LEU A 42 -14.07 -23.87 -3.40
N VAL A 43 -14.86 -22.82 -3.66
CA VAL A 43 -16.30 -22.96 -3.95
C VAL A 43 -16.57 -23.35 -5.39
N HIS A 44 -15.77 -22.87 -6.35
CA HIS A 44 -16.05 -23.05 -7.78
C HIS A 44 -15.06 -23.98 -8.49
N GLY A 45 -13.95 -24.35 -7.85
CA GLY A 45 -12.86 -25.06 -8.50
C GLY A 45 -12.05 -24.16 -9.44
N THR A 46 -10.84 -24.61 -9.79
CA THR A 46 -9.81 -23.79 -10.46
C THR A 46 -10.27 -23.13 -11.76
N THR A 47 -10.92 -23.87 -12.66
CA THR A 47 -11.34 -23.37 -13.97
C THR A 47 -12.41 -22.29 -13.86
N ARG A 48 -13.43 -22.51 -13.02
CA ARG A 48 -14.53 -21.55 -12.86
C ARG A 48 -14.10 -20.34 -12.03
N ALA A 49 -13.26 -20.55 -11.01
CA ALA A 49 -12.64 -19.47 -10.25
C ALA A 49 -11.84 -18.53 -11.16
N ALA A 50 -11.04 -19.07 -12.08
CA ALA A 50 -10.28 -18.27 -13.04
C ALA A 50 -11.19 -17.41 -13.95
N ALA A 51 -12.32 -17.97 -14.41
CA ALA A 51 -13.30 -17.22 -15.19
C ALA A 51 -13.97 -16.09 -14.37
N ILE A 52 -14.26 -16.33 -13.10
CA ILE A 52 -14.83 -15.31 -12.20
C ILE A 52 -13.80 -14.21 -11.92
N ILE A 53 -12.54 -14.57 -11.66
CA ILE A 53 -11.45 -13.61 -11.46
C ILE A 53 -11.23 -12.76 -12.72
N ALA A 54 -11.33 -13.36 -13.91
CA ALA A 54 -11.28 -12.62 -15.16
C ALA A 54 -12.46 -11.64 -15.29
N ASP A 55 -13.68 -12.04 -14.93
CA ASP A 55 -14.85 -11.14 -14.91
C ASP A 55 -14.67 -9.98 -13.91
N ILE A 56 -14.17 -10.26 -12.71
CA ILE A 56 -13.81 -9.22 -11.72
C ILE A 56 -12.79 -8.24 -12.33
N GLY A 57 -11.76 -8.76 -13.00
CA GLY A 57 -10.77 -7.97 -13.71
C GLY A 57 -11.39 -7.07 -14.80
N HIS A 58 -12.31 -7.60 -15.61
CA HIS A 58 -13.04 -6.82 -16.60
C HIS A 58 -13.90 -5.71 -15.97
N ARG A 59 -14.60 -5.99 -14.87
CA ARG A 59 -15.38 -4.98 -14.14
C ARG A 59 -14.51 -3.85 -13.61
N ILE A 60 -13.32 -4.19 -13.09
CA ILE A 60 -12.33 -3.20 -12.63
C ILE A 60 -11.81 -2.37 -13.80
N ALA A 61 -11.55 -2.99 -14.96
CA ALA A 61 -11.07 -2.30 -16.16
C ALA A 61 -12.13 -1.37 -16.78
N ALA A 62 -13.41 -1.72 -16.63
CA ALA A 62 -14.55 -0.95 -17.12
C ALA A 62 -14.87 0.30 -16.29
N VAL A 63 -14.19 0.51 -15.15
CA VAL A 63 -14.43 1.69 -14.30
C VAL A 63 -14.08 2.97 -15.09
N PRO A 64 -15.01 3.95 -15.16
CA PRO A 64 -14.75 5.21 -15.85
C PRO A 64 -13.53 5.94 -15.30
N SER A 65 -12.86 6.70 -16.17
CA SER A 65 -11.75 7.54 -15.73
C SER A 65 -12.26 8.60 -14.74
N PHE A 66 -11.56 8.73 -13.60
CA PHE A 66 -11.86 9.74 -12.59
C PHE A 66 -10.55 10.37 -12.08
N PRO A 67 -10.47 11.69 -11.87
CA PRO A 67 -9.28 12.33 -11.33
C PRO A 67 -8.82 11.70 -10.00
N GLY A 68 -7.57 11.25 -9.94
CA GLY A 68 -7.01 10.61 -8.73
C GLY A 68 -7.42 9.14 -8.53
N LEU A 69 -8.04 8.50 -9.52
CA LEU A 69 -8.17 7.05 -9.60
C LEU A 69 -7.15 6.49 -10.58
N ARG A 70 -6.28 5.58 -10.11
CA ARG A 70 -5.40 4.83 -11.00
C ARG A 70 -6.24 3.86 -11.83
N ARG A 71 -6.00 3.84 -13.14
CA ARG A 71 -6.70 2.93 -14.05
C ARG A 71 -6.05 1.55 -14.06
N PHE A 72 -6.88 0.55 -14.31
CA PHE A 72 -6.52 -0.86 -14.39
C PHE A 72 -6.95 -1.42 -15.76
N PRO A 73 -6.33 -1.02 -16.87
CA PRO A 73 -6.77 -1.43 -18.22
C PRO A 73 -6.74 -2.96 -18.42
N GLU A 74 -5.87 -3.67 -17.70
CA GLU A 74 -5.74 -5.14 -17.72
C GLU A 74 -6.34 -5.81 -16.47
N GLY A 75 -7.11 -5.07 -15.66
CA GLY A 75 -7.70 -5.58 -14.41
C GLY A 75 -6.68 -5.75 -13.27
N CYS A 76 -6.85 -6.77 -12.44
CA CYS A 76 -6.05 -7.02 -11.23
C CYS A 76 -4.87 -8.01 -11.42
N GLY A 77 -4.50 -8.31 -12.67
CA GLY A 77 -3.50 -9.33 -13.02
C GLY A 77 -2.03 -8.90 -12.89
N PHE A 78 -1.67 -8.09 -11.88
CA PHE A 78 -0.29 -7.60 -11.75
C PHE A 78 0.65 -8.64 -11.15
N LYS A 79 1.84 -8.78 -11.76
CA LYS A 79 2.95 -9.58 -11.22
C LYS A 79 3.49 -9.00 -9.90
N GLN A 80 3.43 -7.68 -9.74
CA GLN A 80 3.85 -6.98 -8.52
C GLN A 80 2.84 -5.89 -8.19
N TRP A 81 2.40 -5.84 -6.93
CA TRP A 81 1.46 -4.84 -6.43
C TRP A 81 2.21 -3.76 -5.67
N THR A 82 2.03 -2.49 -6.06
CA THR A 82 2.49 -1.35 -5.25
C THR A 82 1.45 -0.96 -4.20
N GLY A 83 1.86 -0.17 -3.21
CA GLY A 83 0.94 0.44 -2.25
C GLY A 83 -0.14 1.30 -2.93
N ASP A 84 0.19 1.95 -4.04
CA ASP A 84 -0.77 2.75 -4.80
C ASP A 84 -1.75 1.91 -5.62
N ASP A 85 -1.32 0.75 -6.13
CA ASP A 85 -2.23 -0.23 -6.75
C ASP A 85 -3.25 -0.74 -5.74
N SER A 86 -2.78 -1.05 -4.53
CA SER A 86 -3.65 -1.52 -3.45
C SER A 86 -4.69 -0.45 -3.09
N LYS A 87 -4.27 0.81 -2.91
CA LYS A 87 -5.19 1.94 -2.63
C LYS A 87 -6.19 2.18 -3.76
N ALA A 88 -5.76 2.06 -5.02
CA ALA A 88 -6.65 2.25 -6.15
C ALA A 88 -7.66 1.11 -6.26
N LEU A 89 -7.23 -0.13 -6.04
CA LEU A 89 -8.11 -1.30 -6.00
C LEU A 89 -9.19 -1.13 -4.92
N MET A 90 -8.83 -0.69 -3.71
CA MET A 90 -9.81 -0.45 -2.63
C MET A 90 -11.00 0.41 -3.06
N LYS A 91 -10.81 1.36 -3.99
CA LYS A 91 -11.87 2.26 -4.47
C LYS A 91 -12.90 1.56 -5.38
N VAL A 92 -12.50 0.47 -6.03
CA VAL A 92 -13.29 -0.18 -7.11
C VAL A 92 -13.61 -1.65 -6.83
N TYR A 93 -13.06 -2.24 -5.77
CA TYR A 93 -13.12 -3.68 -5.54
C TYR A 93 -14.50 -4.18 -5.12
N LEU A 94 -15.19 -3.48 -4.21
CA LEU A 94 -16.52 -3.88 -3.74
C LEU A 94 -17.54 -4.08 -4.87
N PRO A 95 -17.76 -3.12 -5.79
CA PRO A 95 -18.71 -3.32 -6.88
C PRO A 95 -18.24 -4.41 -7.85
N ALA A 96 -16.93 -4.61 -8.02
CA ALA A 96 -16.41 -5.67 -8.88
C ALA A 96 -16.72 -7.08 -8.34
N LEU A 97 -16.77 -7.25 -7.01
CA LEU A 97 -17.08 -8.52 -6.35
C LEU A 97 -18.58 -8.84 -6.26
N ALA A 98 -19.46 -7.86 -6.50
CA ALA A 98 -20.90 -8.03 -6.33
C ALA A 98 -21.44 -9.19 -7.19
N GLY A 99 -22.15 -10.12 -6.56
CA GLY A 99 -22.71 -11.32 -7.21
C GLY A 99 -21.74 -12.49 -7.37
N HIS A 100 -20.45 -12.32 -7.05
CA HIS A 100 -19.45 -13.40 -7.10
C HIS A 100 -19.06 -13.97 -5.73
N VAL A 101 -19.29 -13.21 -4.66
CA VAL A 101 -18.97 -13.62 -3.28
C VAL A 101 -20.20 -13.46 -2.37
N PRO A 102 -20.24 -14.15 -1.22
CA PRO A 102 -21.36 -14.03 -0.29
C PRO A 102 -21.56 -12.60 0.20
N PRO A 103 -22.80 -12.14 0.44
CA PRO A 103 -23.06 -10.78 0.94
C PRO A 103 -22.30 -10.44 2.22
N GLN A 104 -22.08 -11.41 3.11
CA GLN A 104 -21.30 -11.24 4.34
C GLN A 104 -19.84 -10.88 4.08
N MET A 105 -19.22 -11.47 3.04
CA MET A 105 -17.85 -11.15 2.63
C MET A 105 -17.74 -9.72 2.10
N LEU A 106 -18.74 -9.25 1.35
CA LEU A 106 -18.83 -7.84 0.93
C LEU A 106 -18.99 -6.90 2.13
N ARG A 107 -19.80 -7.26 3.13
CA ARG A 107 -19.95 -6.46 4.36
C ARG A 107 -18.65 -6.42 5.17
N ALA A 108 -17.91 -7.52 5.25
CA ALA A 108 -16.59 -7.55 5.90
C ALA A 108 -15.61 -6.61 5.20
N LEU A 109 -15.47 -6.72 3.88
CA LEU A 109 -14.63 -5.83 3.07
C LEU A 109 -15.06 -4.36 3.22
N SER A 110 -16.36 -4.08 3.19
CA SER A 110 -16.90 -2.73 3.35
C SER A 110 -16.56 -2.15 4.72
N ALA A 111 -16.80 -2.90 5.80
CA ALA A 111 -16.49 -2.46 7.16
C ALA A 111 -14.99 -2.21 7.35
N PHE A 112 -14.15 -3.06 6.75
CA PHE A 112 -12.71 -2.85 6.75
C PHE A 112 -12.30 -1.60 5.96
N MET A 113 -12.92 -1.33 4.80
CA MET A 113 -12.67 -0.11 4.04
C MET A 113 -13.11 1.14 4.82
N ASP A 114 -14.25 1.09 5.52
CA ASP A 114 -14.70 2.18 6.40
C ASP A 114 -13.64 2.48 7.46
N PHE A 115 -13.14 1.45 8.15
CA PHE A 115 -12.02 1.57 9.08
C PHE A 115 -10.80 2.23 8.41
N CYS A 116 -10.39 1.75 7.23
CA CYS A 116 -9.24 2.29 6.50
C CYS A 116 -9.39 3.78 6.20
N TYR A 117 -10.57 4.21 5.74
CA TYR A 117 -10.80 5.61 5.41
C TYR A 117 -10.84 6.50 6.65
N LEU A 118 -11.34 6.00 7.79
CA LEU A 118 -11.37 6.73 9.05
C LEU A 118 -9.96 6.96 9.62
N VAL A 119 -9.13 5.91 9.67
CA VAL A 119 -7.76 6.02 10.23
C VAL A 119 -6.81 6.80 9.34
N ARG A 120 -7.19 7.06 8.09
CA ARG A 120 -6.45 7.88 7.11
C ARG A 120 -6.84 9.36 7.13
N ARG A 121 -7.70 9.80 8.05
CA ARG A 121 -8.02 11.22 8.19
C ARG A 121 -6.87 11.96 8.85
N ASP A 122 -6.61 13.19 8.38
CA ASP A 122 -5.60 14.06 8.99
C ASP A 122 -6.03 14.60 10.35
N VAL A 123 -7.35 14.72 10.56
CA VAL A 123 -7.95 15.13 11.83
C VAL A 123 -8.89 14.03 12.29
N ILE A 124 -8.62 13.51 13.49
CA ILE A 124 -9.40 12.43 14.10
C ILE A 124 -10.02 12.98 15.39
N SER A 125 -11.33 13.20 15.36
CA SER A 125 -12.12 13.61 16.52
C SER A 125 -12.55 12.40 17.36
N GLU A 126 -13.07 12.64 18.56
CA GLU A 126 -13.65 11.59 19.41
C GLU A 126 -14.78 10.81 18.69
N ASP A 127 -15.61 11.50 17.90
CA ASP A 127 -16.64 10.84 17.10
C ASP A 127 -16.05 9.98 15.99
N THR A 128 -14.91 10.39 15.42
CA THR A 128 -14.16 9.57 14.47
C THR A 128 -13.59 8.32 15.15
N LEU A 129 -13.08 8.44 16.38
CA LEU A 129 -12.61 7.28 17.17
C LEU A 129 -13.74 6.29 17.44
N LYS A 130 -14.94 6.77 17.82
CA LYS A 130 -16.12 5.89 17.98
C LYS A 130 -16.50 5.22 16.66
N ALA A 131 -16.44 5.94 15.55
CA ALA A 131 -16.70 5.37 14.23
C ALA A 131 -15.67 4.31 13.84
N ILE A 132 -14.40 4.48 14.23
CA ILE A 132 -13.33 3.48 14.05
C ILE A 132 -13.67 2.20 14.80
N ASP A 133 -14.09 2.29 16.07
CA ASP A 133 -14.48 1.13 16.87
C ASP A 133 -15.67 0.40 16.26
N VAL A 134 -16.71 1.15 15.84
CA VAL A 134 -17.89 0.57 15.18
C VAL A 134 -17.53 -0.14 13.87
N ALA A 135 -16.67 0.45 13.05
CA ALA A 135 -16.21 -0.16 11.80
C ALA A 135 -15.40 -1.43 12.08
N LEU A 136 -14.55 -1.41 13.11
CA LEU A 136 -13.74 -2.56 13.51
C LEU A 136 -14.59 -3.70 14.06
N ASP A 137 -15.55 -3.41 14.95
CA ASP A 137 -16.49 -4.39 15.49
C ASP A 137 -17.31 -5.06 14.38
N ARG A 138 -17.77 -4.25 13.41
CA ARG A 138 -18.47 -4.76 12.24
C ARG A 138 -17.56 -5.65 11.39
N PHE A 139 -16.32 -5.23 11.15
CA PHE A 139 -15.35 -6.05 10.42
C PHE A 139 -15.10 -7.40 11.12
N GLN A 140 -14.88 -7.39 12.44
CA GLN A 140 -14.64 -8.60 13.22
C GLN A 140 -15.84 -9.57 13.19
N ARG A 141 -17.07 -9.04 13.21
CA ARG A 141 -18.29 -9.85 13.14
C ARG A 141 -18.47 -10.48 11.76
N GLU A 142 -18.27 -9.70 10.71
CA GLU A 142 -18.54 -10.15 9.33
C GLU A 142 -17.40 -11.03 8.78
N ARG A 143 -16.14 -10.83 9.21
CA ARG A 143 -14.99 -11.60 8.71
C ARG A 143 -15.05 -13.10 9.04
N ILE A 144 -15.90 -13.51 9.97
CA ILE A 144 -16.16 -14.92 10.31
C ILE A 144 -16.55 -15.73 9.07
N VAL A 145 -17.13 -15.09 8.04
CA VAL A 145 -17.41 -15.74 6.73
C VAL A 145 -16.18 -16.39 6.09
N PHE A 146 -14.97 -15.84 6.31
CA PHE A 146 -13.74 -16.43 5.78
C PHE A 146 -13.35 -17.71 6.53
N GLU A 147 -13.71 -17.83 7.80
CA GLU A 147 -13.55 -19.05 8.58
C GLU A 147 -14.62 -20.09 8.21
N GLU A 148 -15.90 -19.67 8.16
CA GLU A 148 -17.04 -20.53 7.79
C GLU A 148 -16.94 -21.10 6.38
N SER A 149 -16.32 -20.37 5.45
CA SER A 149 -16.08 -20.84 4.07
C SER A 149 -14.84 -21.73 3.92
N GLY A 150 -14.10 -21.98 5.01
CA GLY A 150 -12.90 -22.81 5.01
C GLY A 150 -11.65 -22.14 4.44
N VAL A 151 -11.68 -20.84 4.18
CA VAL A 151 -10.52 -20.07 3.70
C VAL A 151 -9.50 -19.85 4.82
N GLN A 152 -9.97 -19.38 5.99
CA GLN A 152 -9.12 -19.10 7.14
C GLN A 152 -9.49 -20.00 8.33
N THR A 153 -8.89 -21.20 8.38
CA THR A 153 -9.23 -22.24 9.38
C THR A 153 -8.46 -22.13 10.70
N SER A 154 -7.38 -21.34 10.74
CA SER A 154 -6.55 -21.12 11.94
C SER A 154 -7.00 -19.92 12.78
N GLY A 155 -8.20 -19.39 12.52
CA GLY A 155 -8.73 -18.19 13.17
C GLY A 155 -8.01 -16.90 12.75
N PHE A 156 -8.21 -15.82 13.52
CA PHE A 156 -7.77 -14.47 13.13
C PHE A 156 -6.56 -13.93 13.92
N SER A 157 -5.72 -14.82 14.46
CA SER A 157 -4.49 -14.47 15.22
C SER A 157 -3.34 -14.04 14.29
N LEU A 158 -3.63 -13.17 13.33
CA LEU A 158 -2.69 -12.69 12.32
C LEU A 158 -2.09 -11.35 12.80
N PRO A 159 -0.76 -11.19 12.89
CA PRO A 159 -0.14 -9.99 13.44
C PRO A 159 -0.67 -8.67 12.84
N ARG A 160 -0.91 -8.63 11.52
CA ARG A 160 -1.39 -7.43 10.81
C ARG A 160 -2.88 -7.15 11.02
N GLN A 161 -3.71 -8.16 11.28
CA GLN A 161 -5.11 -7.95 11.71
C GLN A 161 -5.23 -7.77 13.23
N HIS A 162 -4.25 -8.21 14.01
CA HIS A 162 -4.21 -7.93 15.43
C HIS A 162 -3.78 -6.49 15.70
N SER A 163 -2.83 -5.96 14.92
CA SER A 163 -2.37 -4.58 15.08
C SER A 163 -3.49 -3.55 14.90
N ILE A 164 -4.47 -3.81 14.01
CA ILE A 164 -5.61 -2.89 13.82
C ILE A 164 -6.50 -2.73 15.06
N LEU A 165 -6.47 -3.68 16.00
CA LEU A 165 -7.20 -3.59 17.26
C LEU A 165 -6.66 -2.50 18.19
N HIS A 166 -5.39 -2.16 18.01
CA HIS A 166 -4.70 -1.16 18.83
C HIS A 166 -4.77 0.24 18.23
N TYR A 167 -5.42 0.43 17.07
CA TYR A 167 -5.40 1.72 16.37
C TYR A 167 -6.04 2.85 17.18
N ARG A 168 -7.14 2.61 17.91
CA ARG A 168 -7.73 3.63 18.78
C ARG A 168 -6.72 4.13 19.81
N LYS A 169 -6.13 3.22 20.59
CA LYS A 169 -5.10 3.54 21.59
C LYS A 169 -3.90 4.24 20.96
N ASN A 170 -3.43 3.73 19.83
CA ASN A 170 -2.28 4.27 19.13
C ASN A 170 -2.54 5.68 18.59
N ILE A 171 -3.74 5.97 18.09
CA ILE A 171 -4.11 7.33 17.65
C ILE A 171 -4.10 8.29 18.84
N GLN A 172 -4.56 7.86 20.02
CA GLN A 172 -4.53 8.70 21.22
C GLN A 172 -3.11 8.96 21.72
N LEU A 173 -2.21 7.99 21.61
CA LEU A 173 -0.81 8.12 22.04
C LEU A 173 0.07 8.87 21.03
N PHE A 174 -0.19 8.69 19.74
CA PHE A 174 0.71 9.09 18.66
C PHE A 174 0.10 10.04 17.63
N ALA A 175 -1.13 10.51 17.87
CA ALA A 175 -1.92 11.32 16.95
C ALA A 175 -2.26 10.62 15.62
N ALA A 176 -2.60 11.39 14.59
CA ALA A 176 -3.09 10.88 13.32
C ALA A 176 -2.04 9.96 12.63
N PRO A 177 -2.40 8.73 12.22
CA PRO A 177 -1.43 7.75 11.71
C PRO A 177 -0.75 8.18 10.40
N ASN A 178 -1.35 9.09 9.62
CA ASN A 178 -0.75 9.61 8.40
C ASN A 178 0.65 10.21 8.63
N GLY A 179 0.91 10.80 9.80
CA GLY A 179 2.20 11.41 10.14
C GLY A 179 3.30 10.41 10.53
N LEU A 180 2.96 9.14 10.74
CA LEU A 180 3.87 8.10 11.26
C LEU A 180 3.98 6.88 10.34
N CYS A 181 3.18 6.85 9.29
CA CYS A 181 3.14 5.78 8.31
C CYS A 181 4.49 5.65 7.59
N SER A 182 4.94 4.42 7.37
CA SER A 182 6.18 4.13 6.64
C SER A 182 6.16 4.63 5.20
N SER A 183 4.99 4.97 4.65
CA SER A 183 4.88 5.58 3.31
C SER A 183 5.71 6.87 3.18
N ILE A 184 5.87 7.63 4.28
CA ILE A 184 6.68 8.86 4.28
C ILE A 184 8.15 8.50 4.07
N THR A 185 8.67 7.57 4.88
CA THR A 185 10.06 7.15 4.82
C THR A 185 10.36 6.38 3.54
N GLU A 186 9.44 5.56 3.05
CA GLU A 186 9.56 4.86 1.77
C GLU A 186 9.60 5.83 0.58
N ALA A 187 8.73 6.84 0.55
CA ALA A 187 8.75 7.86 -0.50
C ALA A 187 10.08 8.63 -0.52
N LYS A 188 10.62 8.98 0.65
CA LYS A 188 11.95 9.59 0.77
C LYS A 188 13.06 8.63 0.35
N HIS A 189 12.98 7.36 0.72
CA HIS A 189 13.94 6.32 0.32
C HIS A 189 14.00 6.14 -1.21
N ILE A 190 12.86 6.24 -1.90
CA ILE A 190 12.84 6.24 -3.38
C ILE A 190 13.69 7.38 -3.93
N LYS A 191 13.44 8.61 -3.48
CA LYS A 191 14.12 9.82 -3.97
C LYS A 191 15.59 9.92 -3.56
N ALA A 192 15.92 9.55 -2.33
CA ALA A 192 17.25 9.72 -1.76
C ALA A 192 18.17 8.50 -2.00
N VAL A 193 17.60 7.32 -2.27
CA VAL A 193 18.38 6.08 -2.41
C VAL A 193 18.10 5.39 -3.74
N LYS A 194 16.87 4.94 -4.02
CA LYS A 194 16.58 4.09 -5.20
C LYS A 194 16.84 4.82 -6.52
N GLU A 195 16.47 6.10 -6.64
CA GLU A 195 16.70 6.90 -7.86
C GLU A 195 18.18 7.27 -8.07
N PRO A 196 18.92 7.80 -7.06
CA PRO A 196 20.37 8.00 -7.15
C PRO A 196 21.13 6.71 -7.45
N TRP A 197 20.79 5.59 -6.81
CA TRP A 197 21.40 4.29 -7.08
C TRP A 197 21.25 3.89 -8.56
N ARG A 198 20.04 4.02 -9.12
CA ARG A 198 19.78 3.73 -10.55
C ARG A 198 20.57 4.64 -11.50
N ARG A 199 20.90 5.86 -11.09
CA ARG A 199 21.70 6.83 -11.87
C ARG A 199 23.20 6.65 -11.70
N SER A 200 23.64 5.98 -10.65
CA SER A 200 25.06 5.72 -10.38
C SER A 200 25.61 4.66 -11.33
N SER A 201 26.95 4.58 -11.42
CA SER A 201 27.61 3.47 -12.13
C SER A 201 27.53 2.13 -11.37
N ARG A 202 26.94 2.11 -10.16
CA ARG A 202 26.90 0.98 -9.22
C ARG A 202 28.26 0.54 -8.66
N PHE A 203 29.35 1.18 -9.06
CA PHE A 203 30.68 1.00 -8.52
C PHE A 203 31.01 2.16 -7.57
N GLU A 204 31.32 1.88 -6.30
CA GLU A 204 31.52 2.93 -5.27
C GLU A 204 30.34 3.93 -5.24
N ALA A 205 29.11 3.38 -5.30
CA ALA A 205 27.91 4.16 -5.62
C ALA A 205 27.51 5.14 -4.52
N LEU A 206 27.85 4.88 -3.25
CA LEU A 206 27.43 5.71 -2.13
C LEU A 206 27.89 7.17 -2.30
N GLY A 207 29.15 7.39 -2.68
CA GLY A 207 29.68 8.73 -2.94
C GLY A 207 28.93 9.42 -4.08
N GLN A 208 28.63 8.69 -5.15
CA GLN A 208 27.87 9.21 -6.30
C GLN A 208 26.43 9.58 -5.91
N MET A 209 25.79 8.76 -5.08
CA MET A 209 24.43 9.00 -4.59
C MET A 209 24.37 10.25 -3.71
N LEU A 210 25.34 10.43 -2.81
CA LEU A 210 25.45 11.61 -1.95
C LEU A 210 25.66 12.89 -2.77
N VAL A 211 26.57 12.87 -3.75
CA VAL A 211 26.79 14.01 -4.66
C VAL A 211 25.53 14.34 -5.45
N THR A 212 24.82 13.30 -5.91
CA THR A 212 23.58 13.47 -6.66
C THR A 212 22.48 14.11 -5.82
N ASN A 213 22.30 13.66 -4.58
CA ASN A 213 21.34 14.26 -3.64
C ASN A 213 21.71 15.71 -3.34
N ALA A 214 22.97 15.98 -3.01
CA ALA A 214 23.46 17.33 -2.75
C ALA A 214 23.24 18.28 -3.95
N ARG A 215 23.40 17.78 -5.18
CA ARG A 215 23.13 18.57 -6.39
C ARG A 215 21.64 18.87 -6.55
N LEU A 216 20.76 17.89 -6.33
CA LEU A 216 19.32 18.07 -6.40
C LEU A 216 18.81 19.06 -5.35
N ASP A 217 19.33 18.98 -4.12
CA ASP A 217 18.97 19.92 -3.05
C ASP A 217 19.37 21.36 -3.40
N LYS A 218 20.61 21.55 -3.91
CA LYS A 218 21.08 22.86 -4.37
C LYS A 218 20.24 23.43 -5.51
N LEU A 219 19.85 22.59 -6.48
CA LEU A 219 18.97 23.00 -7.58
C LEU A 219 17.59 23.41 -7.07
N SER A 220 17.04 22.68 -6.11
CA SER A 220 15.75 23.03 -5.49
C SER A 220 15.80 24.41 -4.83
N VAL A 221 16.88 24.71 -4.09
CA VAL A 221 17.06 26.03 -3.44
C VAL A 221 17.23 27.15 -4.46
N ASP A 222 18.02 26.94 -5.52
CA ASP A 222 18.21 27.94 -6.59
C ASP A 222 16.90 28.22 -7.34
N PHE A 223 16.11 27.19 -7.65
CA PHE A 223 14.81 27.38 -8.30
C PHE A 223 13.79 28.06 -7.38
N ASP A 224 13.78 27.76 -6.09
CA ASP A 224 12.93 28.43 -5.12
C ASP A 224 13.28 29.92 -5.00
N ALA A 225 14.58 30.24 -4.89
CA ALA A 225 15.06 31.62 -4.82
C ALA A 225 14.72 32.45 -6.07
N ARG A 226 14.59 31.80 -7.23
CA ARG A 226 14.15 32.43 -8.48
C ARG A 226 12.63 32.50 -8.64
N GLY A 227 11.87 32.03 -7.65
CA GLY A 227 10.40 31.92 -7.72
C GLY A 227 9.91 30.88 -8.74
N MET A 228 10.80 30.02 -9.26
CA MET A 228 10.47 29.01 -10.27
C MET A 228 9.75 27.79 -9.69
N LEU A 229 9.69 27.68 -8.36
CA LEU A 229 8.91 26.66 -7.65
C LEU A 229 7.56 27.19 -7.12
N VAL A 230 7.30 28.51 -7.22
CA VAL A 230 6.05 29.15 -6.79
C VAL A 230 5.27 29.62 -8.01
N GLY A 231 4.36 28.78 -8.47
CA GLY A 231 3.32 29.12 -9.45
C GLY A 231 2.13 28.20 -9.21
N PRO A 232 0.95 28.46 -9.81
CA PRO A 232 -0.12 27.49 -9.78
C PRO A 232 0.36 26.25 -10.55
N CYS A 233 0.91 25.27 -9.84
CA CYS A 233 1.06 23.90 -10.34
C CYS A 233 -0.34 23.27 -10.43
N SER A 234 -1.26 23.92 -11.13
CA SER A 234 -2.50 23.33 -11.59
C SER A 234 -2.24 22.68 -12.94
N ILE A 235 -1.48 21.58 -12.93
CA ILE A 235 -1.62 20.53 -13.97
C ILE A 235 -3.08 20.00 -13.99
N LEU A 236 -3.91 20.38 -13.00
CA LEU A 236 -5.34 20.15 -12.95
C LEU A 236 -6.24 21.19 -13.65
N SER A 237 -5.78 22.38 -14.05
CA SER A 237 -6.68 23.41 -14.64
C SER A 237 -6.51 23.65 -16.14
N ALA A 238 -5.49 23.07 -16.79
CA ALA A 238 -5.24 23.25 -18.22
C ALA A 238 -5.79 22.11 -19.10
N ALA A 239 -6.54 21.16 -18.53
CA ALA A 239 -7.14 20.04 -19.26
C ALA A 239 -8.64 20.22 -19.54
N THR A 240 -9.18 21.45 -19.45
CA THR A 240 -10.62 21.72 -19.68
C THR A 240 -10.92 22.33 -21.05
N THR A 241 -9.95 22.38 -21.97
CA THR A 241 -10.20 22.76 -23.36
C THR A 241 -9.40 21.88 -24.31
N LEU A 242 -9.78 20.61 -24.41
CA LEU A 242 -9.49 19.82 -25.61
C LEU A 242 -10.82 19.30 -26.16
N ASP A 243 -11.03 19.73 -27.38
CA ASP A 243 -12.19 19.60 -28.23
C ASP A 243 -12.61 18.13 -28.41
N LEU A 244 -13.92 17.87 -28.28
CA LEU A 244 -14.53 16.58 -28.55
C LEU A 244 -14.81 16.48 -30.05
N SER A 245 -13.80 16.09 -30.82
CA SER A 245 -13.99 15.77 -32.23
C SER A 245 -12.85 14.88 -32.73
N GLU A 246 -13.22 13.68 -33.20
CA GLU A 246 -12.40 12.66 -33.86
C GLU A 246 -11.76 11.59 -32.96
N GLY A 247 -12.38 10.40 -32.96
CA GLY A 247 -11.83 9.17 -32.37
C GLY A 247 -11.01 8.36 -33.38
N PRO A 248 -9.94 7.65 -32.98
CA PRO A 248 -9.28 6.68 -33.84
C PRO A 248 -9.76 5.24 -33.60
N LEU A 249 -9.81 4.48 -34.69
CA LEU A 249 -10.21 3.07 -34.80
C LEU A 249 -9.38 2.10 -33.95
N ILE A 250 -10.06 1.06 -33.47
CA ILE A 250 -9.54 -0.11 -32.75
C ILE A 250 -8.89 -1.11 -33.74
N PRO A 251 -7.65 -1.59 -33.50
CA PRO A 251 -7.15 -2.81 -34.12
C PRO A 251 -7.45 -4.06 -33.27
N GLU A 252 -7.76 -5.17 -33.93
CA GLU A 252 -8.17 -6.46 -33.38
C GLU A 252 -7.09 -7.16 -32.51
N GLN A 253 -7.59 -7.98 -31.58
CA GLN A 253 -6.85 -8.81 -30.61
C GLN A 253 -6.30 -10.10 -31.24
N PRO A 254 -5.15 -10.65 -30.76
CA PRO A 254 -4.87 -12.07 -30.87
C PRO A 254 -5.19 -12.81 -29.57
N SER A 255 -5.95 -13.89 -29.75
CA SER A 255 -6.33 -14.92 -28.77
C SER A 255 -5.15 -15.75 -28.28
N GLY A 256 -5.12 -16.06 -26.97
CA GLY A 256 -4.27 -17.13 -26.44
C GLY A 256 -4.10 -17.12 -24.92
N PHE A 257 -5.01 -17.77 -24.19
CA PHE A 257 -4.82 -18.03 -22.76
C PHE A 257 -3.93 -19.27 -22.58
N ASP A 258 -2.66 -19.05 -22.21
CA ASP A 258 -1.69 -20.12 -22.04
C ASP A 258 -1.74 -20.72 -20.61
N LYS A 259 -1.77 -22.06 -20.54
CA LYS A 259 -2.09 -22.87 -19.35
C LYS A 259 -0.96 -22.90 -18.29
N ALA A 260 0.13 -22.17 -18.50
CA ALA A 260 1.26 -22.08 -17.56
C ALA A 260 1.00 -21.11 -16.38
N LYS A 261 0.13 -20.11 -16.54
CA LYS A 261 -0.10 -19.06 -15.52
C LYS A 261 -0.83 -19.50 -14.26
N ALA A 262 -1.55 -20.62 -14.30
CA ALA A 262 -2.29 -21.13 -13.13
C ALA A 262 -1.36 -21.72 -12.05
N LYS A 263 -0.16 -22.16 -12.42
CA LYS A 263 0.81 -22.75 -11.49
C LYS A 263 1.72 -21.72 -10.82
N GLU A 264 1.79 -20.51 -11.39
CA GLU A 264 2.59 -19.39 -10.88
C GLU A 264 1.86 -18.59 -9.78
N MET A 265 0.52 -18.70 -9.68
CA MET A 265 -0.29 -18.08 -8.62
C MET A 265 0.03 -18.60 -7.20
N VAL A 266 0.67 -19.77 -7.07
CA VAL A 266 0.96 -20.41 -5.76
C VAL A 266 2.36 -20.02 -5.22
N LEU A 267 3.17 -19.28 -5.97
CA LEU A 267 4.53 -18.87 -5.55
C LEU A 267 4.66 -17.39 -5.14
N ILE A 268 3.57 -16.60 -5.17
CA ILE A 268 3.60 -15.12 -5.07
C ILE A 268 3.54 -14.62 -3.61
N ALA A 269 4.20 -15.33 -2.69
CA ALA A 269 4.32 -14.92 -1.28
C ALA A 269 5.72 -14.38 -0.92
N ALA A 270 6.68 -14.39 -1.85
CA ALA A 270 8.02 -13.89 -1.61
C ALA A 270 8.47 -13.08 -2.82
N GLU A 271 8.31 -11.75 -2.76
CA GLU A 271 9.16 -10.77 -3.48
C GLU A 271 8.80 -9.35 -3.00
N ASP A 272 8.83 -9.21 -1.67
CA ASP A 272 9.20 -7.98 -0.98
C ASP A 272 10.47 -8.26 -0.13
N ASP A 273 11.28 -9.22 -0.59
CA ASP A 273 12.61 -9.44 -0.06
C ASP A 273 13.49 -8.35 -0.67
N ASP A 274 13.86 -7.37 0.15
CA ASP A 274 14.85 -6.32 -0.15
C ASP A 274 16.25 -6.96 -0.30
N GLY A 275 16.42 -7.89 -1.25
CA GLY A 275 17.66 -8.59 -1.61
C GLY A 275 18.72 -7.68 -2.23
N GLY A 276 18.85 -6.45 -1.75
CA GLY A 276 20.09 -5.70 -1.86
C GLY A 276 21.17 -6.44 -1.08
N PRO A 277 22.43 -6.43 -1.55
CA PRO A 277 23.51 -7.06 -0.80
C PRO A 277 23.60 -6.39 0.57
N ALA A 278 23.24 -7.12 1.62
CA ALA A 278 23.80 -6.86 2.93
C ALA A 278 25.27 -7.25 2.82
N GLU A 279 26.13 -6.29 2.52
CA GLU A 279 27.54 -6.48 2.81
C GLU A 279 27.66 -6.58 4.34
N ASP A 280 27.73 -7.81 4.83
CA ASP A 280 28.11 -8.15 6.19
C ASP A 280 29.49 -7.55 6.47
N GLY A 281 29.54 -6.31 6.95
CA GLY A 281 30.82 -5.67 7.23
C GLY A 281 30.86 -4.18 7.50
N VAL A 282 29.79 -3.40 7.30
CA VAL A 282 29.82 -1.96 7.62
C VAL A 282 29.07 -1.65 8.91
N THR A 283 29.76 -1.81 10.04
CA THR A 283 29.39 -1.09 11.27
C THR A 283 29.57 0.40 11.00
N ALA A 284 28.47 1.11 10.71
CA ALA A 284 28.47 2.56 10.67
C ALA A 284 28.81 3.09 12.07
N GLN A 285 30.06 3.55 12.25
CA GLN A 285 30.45 4.30 13.45
C GLN A 285 29.80 5.68 13.39
N VAL A 286 28.75 5.88 14.17
CA VAL A 286 28.18 7.20 14.42
C VAL A 286 28.97 7.85 15.55
N THR A 287 29.92 8.71 15.19
CA THR A 287 30.65 9.53 16.17
C THR A 287 29.74 10.70 16.57
N LEU A 288 29.08 10.60 17.73
CA LEU A 288 28.33 11.71 18.30
C LEU A 288 29.28 12.85 18.69
N ALA A 289 28.84 14.10 18.46
CA ALA A 289 29.59 15.29 18.83
C ALA A 289 29.93 15.29 20.33
N LYS A 290 31.21 15.46 20.68
CA LYS A 290 31.65 15.61 22.07
C LYS A 290 31.08 16.91 22.65
N CYS A 291 30.45 16.81 23.82
CA CYS A 291 30.12 18.00 24.61
C CYS A 291 31.40 18.76 24.96
N PRO A 292 31.46 20.09 24.81
CA PRO A 292 32.60 20.87 25.27
C PRO A 292 32.72 20.73 26.79
N GLY A 293 33.90 20.32 27.25
CA GLY A 293 34.20 20.23 28.68
C GLY A 293 34.03 21.61 29.33
N LYS A 294 33.38 21.64 30.51
CA LYS A 294 33.42 22.80 31.39
C LYS A 294 34.87 23.08 31.76
N GLN A 295 35.24 24.37 31.71
CA GLN A 295 36.56 24.94 32.00
C GLN A 295 37.20 24.40 33.27
#